data_AF-A0A3D4TNI7-F1
#
_entry.id   AF-A0A3D4TNI7-F1
#
_cell.length_a   1.000
_cell.length_b   1.000
_cell.length_c   1.000
_cell.angle_alpha   90.00
_cell.angle_beta   90.00
_cell.angle_gamma   90.00
#
_symmetry.space_group_name_H-M   'P 1'
#
loop_
_entity.id
_entity.type
_entity.pdbx_description
1 polymer ?
#
loop_
_entity_poly.entity_id
_entity_poly.type
_entity_poly.pdbx_seq_one_letter_code
_entity_poly.pdbx_strand_id
1 'polypeptide(L)'
;WLPDRRTMIGVTVLSVIELVLASAAFYVLLPDSTPTGLPGFVGLYLVAVLAGLVSTVPAGLGVFEWSLLKLLPQVAPAAVLAAALIYRVTYYVLPLVLATLLALAPALRQPLQASAGATRAGWNALRPWLPQIIALAVFSIGAALVIDGTLPTPRRHLVNASLPILETSHLIGSLSGVALLLIGQGLARRSHAAWMLAMAVCLVTPLPLWLRGGQPLIAVSAVLVAMALWAARREFYRQGALLDEAWSWPWLRNLGLVLVAVTWLLFFTYSHVEYQNELWWQFAVSGNAPRALRALLVVAIALVMFGLARLLHSTRSPLPAADEPTLQSLAPVLAGATDTQACLVLTADKAVLRDEAKLGFVMMQRYGGSLIAMGDPVGPPDVARALIWRFREEADRLGLRPVFYQVGETYWQTYLDLGLGLVKLGEEAMVPLHDFGLEGRERADLRQAWNRGKRSGLSFRVAQVEEIPSLLPRLHAISNAWLEDKAGDEKGFSLGSYDPDYLVRFPVALVEAEGQIVAFANLWQAPA
;
A
#
# COMPACT_ATOMS: atom_id res chain seq x y z
N TRP A 1 19.00 -15.69 -10.40
CA TRP A 1 20.25 -15.99 -9.66
C TRP A 1 20.00 -17.27 -8.90
N LEU A 2 20.56 -18.41 -9.34
CA LEU A 2 20.46 -19.65 -8.58
C LEU A 2 21.67 -19.70 -7.63
N PRO A 3 21.47 -19.98 -6.33
CA PRO A 3 22.58 -20.11 -5.40
C PRO A 3 23.50 -21.26 -5.83
N ASP A 4 24.72 -21.30 -5.29
CA ASP A 4 25.67 -22.38 -5.55
C ASP A 4 25.10 -23.74 -5.12
N ARG A 5 25.63 -24.82 -5.71
CA ARG A 5 25.09 -26.17 -5.52
C ARG A 5 25.05 -26.61 -4.05
N ARG A 6 26.01 -26.19 -3.22
CA ARG A 6 26.05 -26.58 -1.80
C ARG A 6 24.93 -25.91 -1.04
N THR A 7 24.74 -24.61 -1.26
CA THR A 7 23.63 -23.85 -0.67
C THR A 7 22.28 -24.41 -1.11
N MET A 8 22.11 -24.71 -2.40
CA MET A 8 20.86 -25.30 -2.92
C MET A 8 20.53 -26.64 -2.24
N ILE A 9 21.52 -27.54 -2.12
CA ILE A 9 21.33 -28.84 -1.45
C ILE A 9 21.03 -28.64 0.03
N GLY A 10 21.78 -27.76 0.71
CA GLY A 10 21.61 -27.48 2.13
C GLY A 10 20.20 -26.97 2.46
N VAL A 11 19.71 -25.98 1.71
CA VAL A 11 18.34 -25.45 1.88
C VAL A 11 17.30 -26.53 1.58
N THR A 12 17.49 -27.33 0.53
CA THR A 12 16.56 -28.41 0.18
C THR A 12 16.43 -29.44 1.29
N VAL A 13 17.57 -29.90 1.85
CA VAL A 13 17.58 -30.85 2.97
C VAL A 13 16.90 -30.27 4.20
N LEU A 14 17.19 -29.00 4.53
CA LEU A 14 16.57 -28.33 5.66
C LEU A 14 15.04 -28.23 5.49
N SER A 15 14.55 -27.86 4.30
CA SER A 15 13.12 -27.80 4.01
C SER A 15 12.44 -29.18 4.08
N VAL A 16 13.11 -30.24 3.65
CA VAL A 16 12.57 -31.61 3.79
C VAL A 16 12.45 -32.00 5.26
N ILE A 17 13.48 -31.73 6.07
CA ILE A 17 13.47 -32.01 7.50
C ILE A 17 12.34 -31.22 8.19
N GLU A 18 12.22 -29.93 7.89
CA GLU A 18 11.16 -29.07 8.43
C GLU A 18 9.77 -29.64 8.12
N LEU A 19 9.49 -29.96 6.85
CA LEU A 19 8.18 -30.47 6.42
C LEU A 19 7.86 -31.83 7.05
N VAL A 20 8.86 -32.72 7.17
CA VAL A 20 8.68 -34.01 7.83
C VAL A 20 8.35 -33.80 9.32
N LEU A 21 9.09 -32.94 10.03
CA LEU A 21 8.84 -32.66 11.44
C LEU A 21 7.47 -32.00 11.67
N ALA A 22 7.08 -31.04 10.81
CA ALA A 22 5.77 -30.40 10.87
C ALA A 22 4.64 -31.42 10.63
N SER A 23 4.80 -32.31 9.65
CA SER A 23 3.84 -33.39 9.39
C SER A 23 3.77 -34.40 10.53
N ALA A 24 4.91 -34.74 11.15
CA ALA A 24 4.97 -35.66 12.29
C ALA A 24 4.30 -35.06 13.52
N ALA A 25 4.49 -33.76 13.78
CA ALA A 25 3.82 -33.04 14.86
C ALA A 25 2.28 -33.08 14.71
N PHE A 26 1.77 -32.99 13.48
CA PHE A 26 0.34 -33.20 13.23
C PHE A 26 -0.06 -34.67 13.40
N TYR A 27 0.73 -35.60 12.86
CA TYR A 27 0.43 -37.04 12.89
C TYR A 27 0.23 -37.57 14.31
N VAL A 28 1.04 -37.12 15.27
CA VAL A 28 0.94 -37.51 16.69
C VAL A 28 -0.39 -37.06 17.33
N LEU A 29 -1.07 -36.05 16.77
CA LEU A 29 -2.35 -35.55 17.26
C LEU A 29 -3.54 -36.30 16.68
N LEU A 30 -3.33 -37.11 15.64
CA LEU A 30 -4.39 -37.95 15.08
C LEU A 30 -4.64 -39.17 15.97
N PRO A 31 -5.88 -39.69 16.00
CA PRO A 31 -6.19 -40.87 16.78
C PRO A 31 -5.45 -42.12 16.25
N ASP A 32 -5.11 -43.03 17.17
CA ASP A 32 -4.38 -44.29 16.86
C ASP A 32 -5.10 -45.19 15.84
N SER A 33 -6.39 -44.95 15.59
CA SER A 33 -7.17 -45.63 14.56
C SER A 33 -6.87 -45.17 13.12
N THR A 34 -5.89 -44.27 12.94
CA THR A 34 -5.51 -43.76 11.62
C THR A 34 -4.80 -44.85 10.81
N PRO A 35 -5.33 -45.30 9.65
CA PRO A 35 -4.79 -46.46 8.92
C PRO A 35 -3.42 -46.21 8.27
N THR A 36 -3.04 -44.96 8.09
CA THR A 36 -1.83 -44.57 7.38
C THR A 36 -0.65 -44.44 8.33
N GLY A 37 0.47 -45.11 8.03
CA GLY A 37 1.75 -44.84 8.70
C GLY A 37 2.29 -43.44 8.40
N LEU A 38 3.23 -42.97 9.22
CA LEU A 38 3.83 -41.63 9.11
C LEU A 38 4.29 -41.24 7.69
N PRO A 39 5.00 -42.10 6.91
CA PRO A 39 5.43 -41.73 5.55
C PRO A 39 4.27 -41.45 4.60
N GLY A 40 3.18 -42.22 4.72
CA GLY A 40 1.96 -42.00 3.95
C GLY A 40 1.27 -40.70 4.35
N PHE A 41 1.22 -40.41 5.65
CA PHE A 41 0.65 -39.16 6.15
C PHE A 41 1.44 -37.92 5.71
N VAL A 42 2.78 -37.99 5.64
CA VAL A 42 3.61 -36.88 5.10
C VAL A 42 3.15 -36.49 3.71
N GLY A 43 2.86 -37.46 2.84
CA GLY A 43 2.32 -37.19 1.50
C GLY A 43 0.96 -36.47 1.54
N LEU A 44 0.03 -36.92 2.38
CA LEU A 44 -1.29 -36.29 2.54
C LEU A 44 -1.17 -34.86 3.10
N TYR A 45 -0.30 -34.67 4.08
CA TYR A 45 0.00 -33.38 4.66
C TYR A 45 0.56 -32.40 3.63
N LEU A 46 1.50 -32.84 2.78
CA LEU A 46 2.06 -32.03 1.70
C LEU A 46 0.98 -31.58 0.71
N VAL A 47 0.07 -32.48 0.32
CA VAL A 47 -1.07 -32.12 -0.55
C VAL A 47 -1.95 -31.05 0.12
N ALA A 48 -2.25 -31.20 1.41
CA ALA A 48 -3.06 -30.23 2.14
C ALA A 48 -2.36 -28.86 2.29
N VAL A 49 -1.05 -28.84 2.55
CA VAL A 49 -0.26 -27.59 2.61
C VAL A 49 -0.18 -26.93 1.23
N LEU A 50 0.06 -27.69 0.17
CA LEU A 50 0.08 -27.17 -1.21
C LEU A 50 -1.28 -26.59 -1.60
N ALA A 51 -2.39 -27.26 -1.27
CA ALA A 51 -3.73 -26.73 -1.50
C ALA A 51 -3.95 -25.41 -0.74
N GLY A 52 -3.51 -25.34 0.52
CA GLY A 52 -3.52 -24.11 1.31
C GLY A 52 -2.70 -22.99 0.66
N LEU A 53 -1.51 -23.29 0.16
CA LEU A 53 -0.61 -22.30 -0.47
C LEU A 53 -1.18 -21.77 -1.80
N VAL A 54 -1.68 -22.66 -2.66
CA VAL A 54 -2.32 -22.31 -3.94
C VAL A 54 -3.58 -21.47 -3.71
N SER A 55 -4.32 -21.72 -2.62
CA SER A 55 -5.55 -20.99 -2.31
C SER A 55 -5.33 -19.52 -1.91
N THR A 56 -4.10 -19.12 -1.58
CA THR A 56 -3.74 -17.80 -1.01
C THR A 56 -4.53 -17.42 0.28
N VAL A 57 -5.18 -18.40 0.91
CA VAL A 57 -5.87 -18.20 2.18
C VAL A 57 -4.82 -18.07 3.29
N PRO A 58 -4.88 -17.02 4.15
CA PRO A 58 -3.95 -16.86 5.25
C PRO A 58 -3.88 -18.12 6.12
N ALA A 59 -2.67 -18.62 6.32
CA ALA A 59 -2.39 -19.88 7.04
C ALA A 59 -3.18 -21.11 6.56
N GLY A 60 -3.66 -21.09 5.31
CA GLY A 60 -4.44 -22.18 4.70
C GLY A 60 -5.73 -22.53 5.47
N LEU A 61 -6.27 -21.61 6.27
CA LEU A 61 -7.43 -21.86 7.14
C LEU A 61 -8.64 -22.38 6.35
N GLY A 62 -9.19 -23.50 6.79
CA GLY A 62 -10.32 -24.17 6.14
C GLY A 62 -9.91 -25.04 4.96
N VAL A 63 -9.00 -24.58 4.10
CA VAL A 63 -8.52 -25.36 2.94
C VAL A 63 -7.67 -26.55 3.38
N PHE A 64 -6.79 -26.34 4.35
CA PHE A 64 -5.97 -27.40 4.92
C PHE A 64 -6.83 -28.46 5.61
N GLU A 65 -7.77 -28.04 6.47
CA GLU A 65 -8.70 -28.93 7.18
C GLU A 65 -9.62 -29.67 6.21
N TRP A 66 -10.17 -28.98 5.22
CA TRP A 66 -11.02 -29.59 4.20
C TRP A 66 -10.26 -30.63 3.38
N SER A 67 -9.01 -30.33 3.00
CA SER A 67 -8.14 -31.27 2.29
C SER A 67 -7.90 -32.53 3.12
N LEU A 68 -7.57 -32.38 4.40
CA LEU A 68 -7.38 -33.53 5.30
C LEU A 68 -8.66 -34.34 5.49
N LEU A 69 -9.83 -33.70 5.64
CA LEU A 69 -11.12 -34.40 5.75
C LEU A 69 -11.43 -35.24 4.50
N LYS A 70 -11.02 -34.77 3.32
CA LYS A 70 -11.20 -35.52 2.06
C LYS A 70 -10.17 -36.62 1.87
N LEU A 71 -8.95 -36.41 2.33
CA LEU A 71 -7.84 -37.35 2.21
C LEU A 71 -7.86 -38.44 3.29
N LEU A 72 -8.52 -38.19 4.43
CA LEU A 72 -8.71 -39.14 5.53
C LEU A 72 -10.19 -39.44 5.79
N PRO A 73 -10.94 -40.00 4.81
CA PRO A 73 -12.38 -40.26 4.97
C PRO A 73 -12.69 -41.32 6.03
N GLN A 74 -11.70 -42.12 6.42
CA GLN A 74 -11.84 -43.18 7.42
C GLN A 74 -11.69 -42.68 8.87
N VAL A 75 -11.17 -41.46 9.07
CA VAL A 75 -11.04 -40.85 10.39
C VAL A 75 -12.28 -40.00 10.66
N ALA A 76 -12.81 -40.07 11.89
CA ALA A 76 -13.97 -39.26 12.27
C ALA A 76 -13.68 -37.76 12.02
N PRO A 77 -14.55 -37.03 11.31
CA PRO A 77 -14.30 -35.62 10.97
C PRO A 77 -14.00 -34.75 12.19
N ALA A 78 -14.69 -35.00 13.31
CA ALA A 78 -14.47 -34.30 14.57
C ALA A 78 -13.05 -34.50 15.12
N ALA A 79 -12.46 -35.69 14.97
CA ALA A 79 -11.10 -35.98 15.43
C ALA A 79 -10.04 -35.26 14.56
N VAL A 80 -10.22 -35.24 13.24
CA VAL A 80 -9.33 -34.48 12.32
C VAL A 80 -9.37 -32.98 12.64
N LEU A 81 -10.56 -32.42 12.88
CA LEU A 81 -10.73 -31.02 13.24
C LEU A 81 -10.13 -30.69 14.62
N ALA A 82 -10.28 -31.58 15.60
CA ALA A 82 -9.67 -31.43 16.92
C ALA A 82 -8.14 -31.46 16.84
N ALA A 83 -7.58 -32.43 16.11
CA ALA A 83 -6.14 -32.52 15.85
C ALA A 83 -5.64 -31.25 15.14
N ALA A 84 -6.35 -30.75 14.14
CA ALA A 84 -6.00 -29.52 13.43
C ALA A 84 -6.04 -28.28 14.33
N LEU A 85 -7.03 -28.16 15.22
CA LEU A 85 -7.10 -27.07 16.18
C LEU A 85 -5.90 -27.09 17.13
N ILE A 86 -5.60 -28.25 17.73
CA ILE A 86 -4.46 -28.41 18.64
C ILE A 86 -3.15 -28.11 17.89
N TYR A 87 -3.00 -28.64 16.68
CA TYR A 87 -1.86 -28.37 15.81
C TYR A 87 -1.68 -26.87 15.57
N ARG A 88 -2.75 -26.12 15.33
CA ARG A 88 -2.65 -24.68 15.13
C ARG A 88 -2.21 -23.94 16.39
N VAL A 89 -2.70 -24.37 17.55
CA VAL A 89 -2.27 -23.80 18.83
C VAL A 89 -0.79 -24.06 19.07
N THR A 90 -0.32 -25.29 18.85
CA THR A 90 1.07 -25.66 19.13
C THR A 90 2.06 -25.17 18.07
N TYR A 91 1.67 -25.11 16.79
CA TYR A 91 2.55 -24.73 15.68
C TYR A 91 2.55 -23.23 15.38
N TYR A 92 1.44 -22.52 15.61
CA TYR A 92 1.35 -21.08 15.33
C TYR A 92 1.28 -20.22 16.60
N VAL A 93 0.34 -20.53 17.50
CA VAL A 93 0.04 -19.65 18.64
C VAL A 93 1.15 -19.72 19.70
N LEU A 94 1.58 -20.93 20.07
CA LEU A 94 2.60 -21.12 21.10
C LEU A 94 3.95 -20.51 20.72
N PRO A 95 4.51 -20.71 19.51
CA PRO A 95 5.76 -20.06 19.11
C PRO A 95 5.64 -18.55 19.06
N LEU A 96 4.49 -18.01 18.63
CA LEU A 96 4.24 -16.57 18.62
C LEU A 96 4.25 -15.98 20.04
N VAL A 97 3.56 -16.63 20.98
CA VAL A 97 3.55 -16.23 22.39
C VAL A 97 4.97 -16.29 22.95
N LEU A 98 5.70 -17.38 22.72
CA LEU A 98 7.08 -17.53 23.21
C LEU A 98 8.02 -16.47 22.63
N ALA A 99 7.97 -16.22 21.32
CA ALA A 99 8.75 -15.18 20.66
C ALA A 99 8.43 -13.78 21.22
N THR A 100 7.16 -13.49 21.48
CA THR A 100 6.72 -12.22 22.07
C THR A 100 7.22 -12.07 23.51
N LEU A 101 7.14 -13.14 24.32
CA LEU A 101 7.65 -13.15 25.69
C LEU A 101 9.18 -12.95 25.73
N LEU A 102 9.91 -13.61 24.84
CA LEU A 102 11.36 -13.45 24.71
C LEU A 102 11.75 -12.03 24.26
N ALA A 103 11.00 -11.46 23.32
CA ALA A 103 11.20 -10.09 22.85
C ALA A 103 10.89 -9.04 23.94
N LEU A 104 9.96 -9.34 24.85
CA LEU A 104 9.59 -8.45 25.96
C LEU A 104 10.46 -8.66 27.21
N ALA A 105 11.17 -9.79 27.33
CA ALA A 105 12.01 -10.12 28.48
C ALA A 105 13.08 -9.06 28.83
N PRO A 106 13.74 -8.39 27.87
CA PRO A 106 14.66 -7.27 28.16
C PRO A 106 13.96 -6.06 28.78
N ALA A 107 12.70 -5.78 28.41
CA ALA A 107 11.91 -4.68 28.95
C ALA A 107 11.46 -4.93 30.40
N LEU A 108 11.36 -6.20 30.81
CA LEU A 108 10.97 -6.61 32.17
C LEU A 108 12.13 -6.60 33.19
N ARG A 109 13.39 -6.52 32.72
CA ARG A 109 14.60 -6.49 33.59
C ARG A 109 14.99 -5.08 34.06
N GLN A 110 14.24 -4.04 33.66
CA GLN A 110 14.43 -2.66 34.13
C GLN A 110 13.54 -2.37 35.37
N PRO A 111 14.00 -1.57 36.36
CA PRO A 111 13.33 -1.45 37.67
C PRO A 111 11.91 -0.86 37.62
N LEU A 112 11.09 -1.28 38.60
CA LEU A 112 9.63 -1.13 38.72
C LEU A 112 9.03 0.30 38.78
N GLN A 113 9.83 1.38 38.76
CA GLN A 113 9.28 2.71 38.38
C GLN A 113 8.84 2.74 36.90
N ALA A 114 9.18 1.69 36.13
CA ALA A 114 8.80 1.41 34.75
C ALA A 114 7.58 0.47 34.59
N SER A 115 6.61 0.44 35.52
CA SER A 115 5.31 -0.22 35.26
C SER A 115 4.53 0.47 34.12
N ALA A 116 4.74 1.78 33.96
CA ALA A 116 4.40 2.53 32.77
C ALA A 116 5.18 2.05 31.53
N GLY A 117 6.40 1.52 31.70
CA GLY A 117 7.25 0.98 30.64
C GLY A 117 6.76 -0.37 30.10
N ALA A 118 6.30 -1.29 30.96
CA ALA A 118 5.72 -2.57 30.52
C ALA A 118 4.36 -2.39 29.82
N THR A 119 3.50 -1.51 30.34
CA THR A 119 2.24 -1.13 29.68
C THR A 119 2.49 -0.33 28.39
N ARG A 120 3.50 0.54 28.34
CA ARG A 120 3.97 1.20 27.10
C ARG A 120 4.59 0.22 26.11
N ALA A 121 5.32 -0.79 26.55
CA ALA A 121 5.91 -1.80 25.68
C ALA A 121 4.83 -2.69 25.05
N GLY A 122 3.85 -3.15 25.85
CA GLY A 122 2.67 -3.85 25.35
C GLY A 122 1.83 -2.98 24.41
N TRP A 123 1.63 -1.70 24.74
CA TRP A 123 0.96 -0.75 23.86
C TRP A 123 1.73 -0.52 22.56
N ASN A 124 3.06 -0.35 22.61
CA ASN A 124 3.90 -0.16 21.43
C ASN A 124 3.95 -1.41 20.54
N ALA A 125 3.85 -2.60 21.12
CA ALA A 125 3.74 -3.86 20.37
C ALA A 125 2.37 -4.02 19.70
N LEU A 126 1.28 -3.60 20.37
CA LEU A 126 -0.09 -3.70 19.86
C LEU A 126 -0.44 -2.57 18.86
N ARG A 127 0.11 -1.37 19.08
CA ARG A 127 -0.19 -0.14 18.33
C ARG A 127 -0.11 -0.31 16.81
N PRO A 128 0.90 -0.99 16.23
CA PRO A 128 0.95 -1.25 14.80
C PRO A 128 -0.25 -2.03 14.25
N TRP A 129 -0.79 -2.96 15.06
CA TRP A 129 -1.88 -3.87 14.72
C TRP A 129 -3.26 -3.29 15.04
N LEU A 130 -3.34 -2.27 15.89
CA LEU A 130 -4.59 -1.68 16.37
C LEU A 130 -5.55 -1.26 15.23
N PRO A 131 -5.10 -0.61 14.13
CA PRO A 131 -5.97 -0.30 13.01
C PRO A 131 -6.53 -1.55 12.31
N GLN A 132 -5.75 -2.64 12.22
CA GLN A 132 -6.19 -3.89 11.61
C GLN A 132 -7.23 -4.61 12.49
N ILE A 133 -7.02 -4.63 13.82
CA ILE A 133 -7.95 -5.21 14.78
C ILE A 133 -9.27 -4.44 14.77
N ILE A 134 -9.22 -3.11 14.82
CA ILE A 134 -10.41 -2.25 14.77
C ILE A 134 -11.13 -2.39 13.42
N ALA A 135 -10.39 -2.42 12.31
CA ALA A 135 -10.96 -2.65 10.98
C ALA A 135 -11.69 -4.01 10.91
N LEU A 136 -11.11 -5.07 11.47
CA LEU A 136 -11.73 -6.38 11.53
C LEU A 136 -12.99 -6.37 12.40
N ALA A 137 -12.96 -5.69 13.55
CA ALA A 137 -14.14 -5.55 14.40
C ALA A 137 -15.27 -4.78 13.68
N VAL A 138 -14.94 -3.66 13.02
CA VAL A 138 -15.88 -2.89 12.19
C VAL A 138 -16.45 -3.73 11.05
N PHE A 139 -15.60 -4.47 10.34
CA PHE A 139 -16.02 -5.38 9.27
C PHE A 139 -16.94 -6.49 9.79
N SER A 140 -16.63 -7.07 10.96
CA SER A 140 -17.44 -8.12 11.59
C SER A 140 -18.81 -7.62 12.00
N ILE A 141 -18.90 -6.40 12.54
CA ILE A 141 -20.18 -5.75 12.84
C ILE A 141 -20.96 -5.46 11.55
N GLY A 142 -20.27 -4.98 10.51
CA GLY A 142 -20.87 -4.80 9.18
C GLY A 142 -21.48 -6.09 8.65
N ALA A 143 -20.75 -7.20 8.71
CA ALA A 143 -21.24 -8.53 8.32
C ALA A 143 -22.43 -8.97 9.18
N ALA A 144 -22.36 -8.81 10.50
CA ALA A 144 -23.44 -9.15 11.42
C ALA A 144 -24.72 -8.35 11.12
N LEU A 145 -24.61 -7.07 10.77
CA LEU A 145 -25.77 -6.22 10.40
C LEU A 145 -26.43 -6.68 9.11
N VAL A 146 -25.63 -7.05 8.10
CA VAL A 146 -26.16 -7.59 6.83
C VAL A 146 -26.84 -8.94 7.08
N ILE A 147 -26.23 -9.81 7.88
CA ILE A 147 -26.82 -11.10 8.28
C ILE A 147 -28.13 -10.88 9.06
N ASP A 148 -28.15 -10.00 10.05
CA ASP A 148 -29.36 -9.68 10.84
C ASP A 148 -30.47 -9.09 9.95
N GLY A 149 -30.11 -8.38 8.87
CA GLY A 149 -31.05 -7.93 7.85
C GLY A 149 -31.71 -9.05 7.04
N THR A 150 -31.08 -10.22 6.93
CA THR A 150 -31.66 -11.39 6.23
C THR A 150 -32.50 -12.29 7.11
N LEU A 151 -32.37 -12.18 8.44
CA LEU A 151 -33.09 -13.02 9.38
C LEU A 151 -34.53 -12.53 9.58
N PRO A 152 -35.50 -13.45 9.80
CA PRO A 152 -36.87 -13.06 10.12
C PRO A 152 -36.94 -12.39 11.50
N THR A 153 -37.49 -11.17 11.55
CA THR A 153 -37.67 -10.45 12.82
C THR A 153 -38.77 -11.09 13.67
N PRO A 154 -38.56 -11.29 15.00
CA PRO A 154 -39.58 -11.83 15.88
C PRO A 154 -40.82 -10.92 15.96
N ARG A 155 -42.02 -11.51 16.12
CA ARG A 155 -43.32 -10.79 16.21
C ARG A 155 -43.49 -9.90 17.46
N ARG A 156 -42.57 -9.95 18.43
CA ARG A 156 -42.63 -9.12 19.65
C ARG A 156 -41.88 -7.81 19.43
N HIS A 157 -42.58 -6.80 18.94
CA HIS A 157 -42.06 -5.45 18.90
C HIS A 157 -41.99 -4.90 20.32
N LEU A 158 -40.79 -4.48 20.76
CA LEU A 158 -40.58 -3.79 22.05
C LEU A 158 -41.20 -2.38 22.05
N VAL A 159 -41.47 -1.83 20.86
CA VAL A 159 -42.02 -0.49 20.62
C VAL A 159 -43.13 -0.62 19.57
N ASN A 160 -44.31 -0.02 19.80
CA ASN A 160 -45.39 0.09 18.82
C ASN A 160 -45.01 1.09 17.70
N ALA A 161 -43.96 0.81 16.94
CA ALA A 161 -43.54 1.63 15.80
C ALA A 161 -44.45 1.36 14.59
N SER A 162 -44.72 2.39 13.79
CA SER A 162 -45.50 2.24 12.57
C SER A 162 -44.74 1.39 11.53
N LEU A 163 -45.47 0.67 10.66
CA LEU A 163 -44.88 -0.16 9.61
C LEU A 163 -43.82 0.57 8.75
N PRO A 164 -44.00 1.85 8.34
CA PRO A 164 -42.97 2.59 7.60
C PRO A 164 -41.68 2.82 8.39
N ILE A 165 -41.77 3.04 9.71
CA ILE A 165 -40.59 3.23 10.57
C ILE A 165 -39.82 1.91 10.69
N LEU A 166 -40.52 0.79 10.75
CA LEU A 166 -39.91 -0.54 10.81
C LEU A 166 -39.18 -0.89 9.49
N GLU A 167 -39.81 -0.60 8.34
CA GLU A 167 -39.18 -0.85 7.03
C GLU A 167 -37.97 0.04 6.78
N THR A 168 -38.06 1.33 7.09
CA THR A 168 -36.92 2.26 6.97
C THR A 168 -35.79 1.88 7.91
N SER A 169 -36.08 1.44 9.14
CA SER A 169 -35.06 0.94 10.08
C SER A 169 -34.33 -0.31 9.56
N HIS A 170 -35.05 -1.20 8.85
CA HIS A 170 -34.45 -2.39 8.24
C HIS A 170 -33.49 -2.04 7.09
N LEU A 171 -33.90 -1.11 6.23
CA LEU A 171 -33.08 -0.60 5.13
C LEU A 171 -31.83 0.14 5.65
N ILE A 172 -32.00 1.02 6.65
CA ILE A 172 -30.89 1.74 7.29
C ILE A 172 -29.92 0.75 7.94
N GLY A 173 -30.40 -0.25 8.67
CA GLY A 173 -29.54 -1.26 9.29
C GLY A 173 -28.70 -2.05 8.27
N SER A 174 -29.31 -2.42 7.14
CA SER A 174 -28.60 -3.13 6.06
C SER A 174 -27.60 -2.21 5.34
N LEU A 175 -27.98 -0.95 5.08
CA LEU A 175 -27.10 0.06 4.48
C LEU A 175 -25.91 0.38 5.39
N SER A 176 -26.12 0.52 6.70
CA SER A 176 -25.07 0.68 7.71
C SER A 176 -24.12 -0.53 7.70
N GLY A 177 -24.66 -1.75 7.58
CA GLY A 177 -23.85 -2.97 7.45
C GLY A 177 -22.90 -2.93 6.27
N VAL A 178 -23.40 -2.59 5.08
CA VAL A 178 -22.59 -2.45 3.87
C VAL A 178 -21.59 -1.30 3.98
N ALA A 179 -22.01 -0.16 4.53
CA ALA A 179 -21.12 0.97 4.76
C ALA A 179 -19.93 0.56 5.65
N LEU A 180 -20.17 -0.16 6.76
CA LEU A 180 -19.09 -0.65 7.62
C LEU A 180 -18.18 -1.68 6.92
N LEU A 181 -18.73 -2.58 6.08
CA LEU A 181 -17.93 -3.51 5.27
C LEU A 181 -16.99 -2.76 4.30
N LEU A 182 -17.47 -1.69 3.68
CA LEU A 182 -16.72 -0.82 2.77
C LEU A 182 -15.66 0.02 3.51
N ILE A 183 -16.05 0.66 4.61
CA ILE A 183 -15.17 1.53 5.40
C ILE A 183 -14.05 0.74 6.09
N GLY A 184 -14.28 -0.54 6.42
CA GLY A 184 -13.28 -1.42 7.04
C GLY A 184 -11.95 -1.46 6.29
N GLN A 185 -11.95 -1.36 4.96
CA GLN A 185 -10.72 -1.28 4.17
C GLN A 185 -9.90 -0.03 4.50
N GLY A 186 -10.55 1.14 4.55
CA GLY A 186 -9.89 2.41 4.81
C GLY A 186 -9.35 2.51 6.24
N LEU A 187 -10.03 1.90 7.21
CA LEU A 187 -9.55 1.78 8.58
C LEU A 187 -8.25 0.96 8.66
N ALA A 188 -8.21 -0.19 7.98
CA ALA A 188 -7.00 -1.03 7.94
C ALA A 188 -5.80 -0.28 7.32
N ARG A 189 -6.07 0.74 6.51
CA ARG A 189 -5.08 1.62 5.87
C ARG A 189 -4.86 2.94 6.60
N ARG A 190 -5.41 3.11 7.82
CA ARG A 190 -5.23 4.30 8.68
C ARG A 190 -5.83 5.60 8.10
N SER A 191 -6.84 5.51 7.23
CA SER A 191 -7.52 6.69 6.67
C SER A 191 -8.32 7.44 7.73
N HIS A 192 -8.11 8.75 7.82
CA HIS A 192 -8.85 9.64 8.72
C HIS A 192 -10.33 9.76 8.31
N ALA A 193 -10.62 9.82 7.00
CA ALA A 193 -11.99 9.87 6.49
C ALA A 193 -12.76 8.58 6.83
N ALA A 194 -12.10 7.43 6.71
CA ALA A 194 -12.67 6.14 7.11
C ALA A 194 -13.01 6.10 8.61
N TRP A 195 -12.11 6.62 9.45
CA TRP A 195 -12.34 6.72 10.88
C TRP A 195 -13.56 7.58 11.22
N MET A 196 -13.68 8.77 10.63
CA MET A 196 -14.85 9.64 10.86
C MET A 196 -16.16 8.97 10.45
N LEU A 197 -16.20 8.33 9.28
CA LEU A 197 -17.39 7.67 8.77
C LEU A 197 -17.75 6.42 9.58
N ALA A 198 -16.77 5.59 9.95
CA ALA A 198 -16.98 4.43 10.82
C ALA A 198 -17.55 4.86 12.17
N MET A 199 -16.98 5.92 12.77
CA MET A 199 -17.46 6.47 14.02
C MET A 199 -18.92 6.91 13.91
N ALA A 200 -19.26 7.70 12.90
CA ALA A 200 -20.61 8.18 12.67
C ALA A 200 -21.60 7.01 12.50
N VAL A 201 -21.26 6.04 11.65
CA VAL A 201 -22.12 4.87 11.41
C VAL A 201 -22.27 4.03 12.68
N CYS A 202 -21.20 3.74 13.42
CA CYS A 202 -21.27 2.97 14.67
C CYS A 202 -22.10 3.65 15.76
N LEU A 203 -22.12 5.00 15.81
CA LEU A 203 -22.94 5.75 16.76
C LEU A 203 -24.43 5.81 16.35
N VAL A 204 -24.72 5.84 15.05
CA VAL A 204 -26.11 5.90 14.54
C VAL A 204 -26.77 4.52 14.51
N THR A 205 -26.02 3.45 14.25
CA THR A 205 -26.53 2.07 14.06
C THR A 205 -27.35 1.49 15.22
N PRO A 206 -27.06 1.76 16.51
CA PRO A 206 -27.88 1.26 17.61
C PRO A 206 -29.36 1.68 17.55
N LEU A 207 -29.67 2.85 16.99
CA LEU A 207 -31.04 3.37 16.91
C LEU A 207 -31.98 2.49 16.05
N PRO A 208 -31.69 2.20 14.77
CA PRO A 208 -32.55 1.33 13.95
C PRO A 208 -32.60 -0.12 14.47
N LEU A 209 -31.52 -0.61 15.09
CA LEU A 209 -31.52 -1.93 15.76
C LEU A 209 -32.53 -1.97 16.92
N TRP A 210 -32.58 -0.92 17.73
CA TRP A 210 -33.50 -0.83 18.86
C TRP A 210 -34.95 -0.70 18.40
N LEU A 211 -35.21 0.16 17.40
CA LEU A 211 -36.56 0.38 16.83
C LEU A 211 -37.19 -0.89 16.25
N ARG A 212 -36.38 -1.81 15.70
CA ARG A 212 -36.86 -3.08 15.12
C ARG A 212 -36.91 -4.25 16.11
N GLY A 213 -36.46 -4.07 17.35
CA GLY A 213 -36.29 -5.17 18.31
C GLY A 213 -35.17 -6.14 17.91
N GLY A 214 -34.12 -5.62 17.28
CA GLY A 214 -32.94 -6.39 16.86
C GLY A 214 -32.08 -6.86 18.03
N GLN A 215 -31.00 -7.58 17.71
CA GLN A 215 -30.16 -8.19 18.73
C GLN A 215 -29.38 -7.13 19.54
N PRO A 216 -29.55 -7.08 20.88
CA PRO A 216 -28.87 -6.06 21.71
C PRO A 216 -27.36 -6.22 21.69
N LEU A 217 -26.85 -7.44 21.46
CA LEU A 217 -25.42 -7.72 21.35
C LEU A 217 -24.77 -6.92 20.20
N ILE A 218 -25.44 -6.82 19.05
CA ILE A 218 -24.92 -6.07 17.88
C ILE A 218 -24.85 -4.58 18.22
N ALA A 219 -25.90 -4.03 18.84
CA ALA A 219 -25.94 -2.63 19.25
C ALA A 219 -24.84 -2.28 20.27
N VAL A 220 -24.64 -3.12 21.29
CA VAL A 220 -23.56 -2.96 22.28
C VAL A 220 -22.19 -3.05 21.60
N SER A 221 -21.99 -4.02 20.71
CA SER A 221 -20.74 -4.18 19.98
C SER A 221 -20.38 -2.95 19.13
N ALA A 222 -21.37 -2.30 18.49
CA ALA A 222 -21.18 -1.07 17.72
C ALA A 222 -20.70 0.08 18.61
N VAL A 223 -21.25 0.23 19.81
CA VAL A 223 -20.82 1.23 20.79
C VAL A 223 -19.41 0.92 21.32
N LEU A 224 -19.10 -0.34 21.62
CA LEU A 224 -17.75 -0.75 22.04
C LEU A 224 -16.71 -0.43 20.95
N VAL A 225 -17.03 -0.69 19.69
CA VAL A 225 -16.16 -0.36 18.56
C VAL A 225 -16.03 1.15 18.35
N ALA A 226 -17.09 1.93 18.56
CA ALA A 226 -17.01 3.39 18.57
C ALA A 226 -16.04 3.89 19.66
N MET A 227 -16.10 3.33 20.87
CA MET A 227 -15.13 3.67 21.93
C MET A 227 -13.69 3.28 21.55
N ALA A 228 -13.50 2.11 20.94
CA ALA A 228 -12.18 1.68 20.46
C ALA A 228 -11.64 2.60 19.35
N LEU A 229 -12.48 3.00 18.38
CA LEU A 229 -12.15 3.98 17.35
C LEU A 229 -11.76 5.32 17.96
N TRP A 230 -12.45 5.76 19.02
CA TRP A 230 -12.16 7.04 19.69
C TRP A 230 -10.83 7.01 20.44
N ALA A 231 -10.55 5.91 21.15
CA ALA A 231 -9.29 5.70 21.85
C ALA A 231 -8.11 5.64 20.87
N ALA A 232 -8.31 5.01 19.70
CA ALA A 232 -7.29 4.85 18.66
C ALA A 232 -7.25 6.01 17.65
N ARG A 233 -7.94 7.13 17.88
CA ARG A 233 -8.10 8.22 16.89
C ARG A 233 -6.79 8.76 16.31
N ARG A 234 -5.70 8.73 17.08
CA ARG A 234 -4.36 9.20 16.67
C ARG A 234 -3.69 8.29 15.64
N GLU A 235 -4.12 7.03 15.53
CA GLU A 235 -3.57 6.07 14.57
C GLU A 235 -4.15 6.24 13.16
N PHE A 236 -5.26 6.97 13.01
CA PHE A 236 -5.94 7.22 11.74
C PHE A 236 -5.56 8.60 11.17
N TYR A 237 -4.28 8.81 10.89
CA TYR A 237 -3.74 10.11 10.47
C TYR A 237 -3.64 10.29 8.94
N ARG A 238 -3.84 9.25 8.13
CA ARG A 238 -3.65 9.36 6.67
C ARG A 238 -4.75 10.19 6.01
N GLN A 239 -4.35 11.11 5.14
CA GLN A 239 -5.24 12.10 4.51
C GLN A 239 -5.87 11.63 3.18
N GLY A 240 -5.82 10.33 2.85
CA GLY A 240 -6.42 9.80 1.63
C GLY A 240 -7.95 9.72 1.70
N ALA A 241 -8.64 10.10 0.61
CA ALA A 241 -10.06 9.83 0.48
C ALA A 241 -10.30 8.31 0.43
N LEU A 242 -11.45 7.85 0.93
CA LEU A 242 -11.85 6.42 0.87
C LEU A 242 -11.78 5.84 -0.56
N LEU A 243 -11.97 6.69 -1.57
CA LEU A 243 -11.95 6.33 -2.98
C LEU A 243 -10.54 6.29 -3.58
N ASP A 244 -9.56 6.97 -2.96
CA ASP A 244 -8.19 7.06 -3.47
C ASP A 244 -7.36 5.80 -3.21
N GLU A 245 -7.90 4.82 -2.49
CA GLU A 245 -7.15 3.61 -2.14
C GLU A 245 -7.11 2.63 -3.31
N ALA A 246 -5.98 1.97 -3.54
CA ALA A 246 -5.90 0.88 -4.53
C ALA A 246 -6.76 -0.33 -4.09
N TRP A 247 -7.36 -1.04 -5.05
CA TRP A 247 -8.11 -2.27 -4.80
C TRP A 247 -7.27 -3.27 -4.00
N SER A 248 -7.83 -3.76 -2.90
CA SER A 248 -7.19 -4.77 -2.05
C SER A 248 -7.84 -6.12 -2.34
N TRP A 249 -7.11 -7.01 -3.02
CA TRP A 249 -7.59 -8.37 -3.31
C TRP A 249 -8.04 -9.13 -2.05
N PRO A 250 -7.32 -9.11 -0.91
CA PRO A 250 -7.77 -9.76 0.32
C PRO A 250 -9.12 -9.21 0.82
N TRP A 251 -9.34 -7.90 0.72
CA TRP A 251 -10.58 -7.27 1.16
C TRP A 251 -11.74 -7.61 0.22
N LEU A 252 -11.52 -7.55 -1.10
CA LEU A 252 -12.51 -7.96 -2.10
C LEU A 252 -12.95 -9.41 -1.89
N ARG A 253 -11.99 -10.31 -1.63
CA ARG A 253 -12.28 -11.71 -1.29
C ARG A 253 -13.14 -11.82 -0.03
N ASN A 254 -12.80 -11.12 1.05
CA ASN A 254 -13.56 -11.18 2.30
C ASN A 254 -14.98 -10.60 2.13
N LEU A 255 -15.11 -9.49 1.41
CA LEU A 255 -16.41 -8.92 1.05
C LEU A 255 -17.24 -9.92 0.23
N GLY A 256 -16.65 -10.52 -0.80
CA GLY A 256 -17.31 -11.55 -1.62
C GLY A 256 -17.76 -12.75 -0.79
N LEU A 257 -16.94 -13.24 0.14
CA LEU A 257 -17.30 -14.34 1.06
C LEU A 257 -18.51 -13.97 1.93
N VAL A 258 -18.55 -12.76 2.49
CA VAL A 258 -19.71 -12.30 3.28
C VAL A 258 -20.96 -12.25 2.40
N LEU A 259 -20.87 -11.71 1.18
CA LEU A 259 -22.02 -11.61 0.27
C LEU A 259 -22.53 -12.99 -0.17
N VAL A 260 -21.64 -13.93 -0.47
CA VAL A 260 -22.01 -15.32 -0.79
C VAL A 260 -22.67 -15.99 0.41
N ALA A 261 -22.11 -15.84 1.61
CA ALA A 261 -22.68 -16.41 2.84
C ALA A 261 -24.06 -15.83 3.16
N VAL A 262 -24.24 -14.51 3.03
CA VAL A 262 -25.52 -13.82 3.22
C VAL A 262 -26.54 -14.27 2.19
N THR A 263 -26.15 -14.37 0.92
CA THR A 263 -27.03 -14.84 -0.16
C THR A 263 -27.44 -16.30 0.06
N TRP A 264 -26.50 -17.17 0.42
CA TRP A 264 -26.78 -18.55 0.75
C TRP A 264 -27.72 -18.65 1.97
N LEU A 265 -27.44 -17.89 3.03
CA LEU A 265 -28.26 -17.87 4.24
C LEU A 265 -29.68 -17.38 3.96
N LEU A 266 -29.83 -16.39 3.08
CA LEU A 266 -31.13 -15.91 2.61
C LEU A 266 -31.92 -17.04 1.96
N PHE A 267 -31.34 -17.71 0.95
CA PHE A 267 -32.00 -18.84 0.28
C PHE A 267 -32.30 -19.99 1.24
N PHE A 268 -31.39 -20.29 2.17
CA PHE A 268 -31.60 -21.31 3.18
C PHE A 268 -32.77 -20.96 4.11
N THR A 269 -32.81 -19.74 4.63
CA THR A 269 -33.82 -19.28 5.60
C THR A 269 -35.22 -19.20 4.99
N TYR A 270 -35.32 -18.82 3.71
CA TYR A 270 -36.59 -18.68 2.99
C TYR A 270 -36.92 -19.87 2.07
N SER A 271 -36.15 -20.96 2.11
CA SER A 271 -36.35 -22.17 1.28
C SER A 271 -37.71 -22.85 1.48
N HIS A 272 -38.34 -22.65 2.64
CA HIS A 272 -39.61 -23.27 3.01
C HIS A 272 -40.82 -22.34 2.79
N VAL A 273 -40.62 -21.16 2.19
CA VAL A 273 -41.71 -20.25 1.81
C VAL A 273 -42.10 -20.54 0.37
N GLU A 274 -43.38 -20.86 0.11
CA GLU A 274 -43.87 -21.08 -1.25
C GLU A 274 -43.55 -19.88 -2.14
N TYR A 275 -42.66 -20.10 -3.11
CA TYR A 275 -42.29 -19.10 -4.11
C TYR A 275 -43.45 -18.97 -5.09
N GLN A 276 -44.44 -18.14 -4.77
CA GLN A 276 -45.52 -17.83 -5.70
C GLN A 276 -44.97 -16.92 -6.81
N ASN A 277 -45.17 -17.33 -8.07
CA ASN A 277 -44.67 -16.70 -9.29
C ASN A 277 -45.34 -15.35 -9.59
N GLU A 278 -45.27 -14.39 -8.66
CA GLU A 278 -45.71 -13.00 -8.89
C GLU A 278 -44.52 -12.03 -8.95
N LEU A 279 -44.71 -10.94 -9.70
CA LEU A 279 -43.66 -9.99 -10.04
C LEU A 279 -43.04 -9.39 -8.77
N TRP A 280 -41.71 -9.43 -8.66
CA TRP A 280 -40.91 -9.03 -7.48
C TRP A 280 -41.19 -7.61 -6.94
N TRP A 281 -41.85 -6.73 -7.71
CA TRP A 281 -42.27 -5.38 -7.29
C TRP A 281 -43.73 -5.28 -6.82
N GLN A 282 -44.56 -6.32 -7.01
CA GLN A 282 -45.95 -6.37 -6.53
C GLN A 282 -46.08 -7.00 -5.14
N PHE A 283 -44.96 -7.43 -4.52
CA PHE A 283 -44.97 -8.05 -3.20
C PHE A 283 -45.45 -7.09 -2.11
N ALA A 284 -46.52 -7.53 -1.45
CA ALA A 284 -47.21 -6.86 -0.36
C ALA A 284 -46.28 -6.25 0.69
N VAL A 285 -46.68 -5.08 1.17
CA VAL A 285 -46.12 -4.24 2.25
C VAL A 285 -45.89 -5.00 3.59
N SER A 286 -46.24 -6.29 3.69
CA SER A 286 -46.35 -7.06 4.94
C SER A 286 -45.46 -8.32 5.08
N GLY A 287 -44.64 -8.70 4.08
CA GLY A 287 -43.84 -9.93 4.12
C GLY A 287 -42.36 -9.77 4.54
N ASN A 288 -41.80 -10.74 5.27
CA ASN A 288 -40.36 -10.75 5.66
C ASN A 288 -39.42 -11.06 4.48
N ALA A 289 -39.78 -11.99 3.58
CA ALA A 289 -38.95 -12.34 2.42
C ALA A 289 -38.75 -11.16 1.42
N PRO A 290 -39.80 -10.39 1.06
CA PRO A 290 -39.64 -9.19 0.24
C PRO A 290 -38.78 -8.09 0.89
N ARG A 291 -38.75 -7.99 2.23
CA ARG A 291 -37.90 -7.03 2.95
C ARG A 291 -36.42 -7.42 2.83
N ALA A 292 -36.11 -8.69 3.02
CA ALA A 292 -34.74 -9.19 2.89
C ALA A 292 -34.20 -9.06 1.45
N LEU A 293 -35.03 -9.31 0.43
CA LEU A 293 -34.66 -9.08 -0.98
C LEU A 293 -34.43 -7.60 -1.31
N ARG A 294 -35.28 -6.68 -0.80
CA ARG A 294 -35.07 -5.23 -0.94
C ARG A 294 -33.77 -4.78 -0.28
N ALA A 295 -33.46 -5.27 0.92
CA ALA A 295 -32.20 -4.99 1.59
C ALA A 295 -30.99 -5.47 0.78
N LEU A 296 -31.05 -6.68 0.21
CA LEU A 296 -29.98 -7.20 -0.65
C LEU A 296 -29.82 -6.38 -1.95
N LEU A 297 -30.92 -5.91 -2.54
CA LEU A 297 -30.88 -5.01 -3.70
C LEU A 297 -30.20 -3.68 -3.35
N VAL A 298 -30.54 -3.08 -2.21
CA VAL A 298 -29.88 -1.85 -1.71
C VAL A 298 -28.40 -2.08 -1.47
N VAL A 299 -28.02 -3.23 -0.89
CA VAL A 299 -26.62 -3.63 -0.74
C VAL A 299 -25.92 -3.69 -2.11
N ALA A 300 -26.53 -4.37 -3.08
CA ALA A 300 -25.96 -4.51 -4.41
C ALA A 300 -25.79 -3.14 -5.11
N ILE A 301 -26.81 -2.28 -5.05
CA ILE A 301 -26.75 -0.91 -5.61
C ILE A 301 -25.65 -0.10 -4.92
N ALA A 302 -25.56 -0.14 -3.60
CA ALA A 302 -24.54 0.58 -2.85
C ALA A 302 -23.12 0.12 -3.24
N LEU A 303 -22.91 -1.18 -3.42
CA LEU A 303 -21.64 -1.75 -3.87
C LEU A 303 -21.30 -1.33 -5.31
N VAL A 304 -22.28 -1.35 -6.23
CA VAL A 304 -22.09 -0.91 -7.62
C VAL A 304 -21.78 0.59 -7.67
N MET A 305 -22.54 1.41 -6.95
CA MET A 305 -22.30 2.85 -6.85
C MET A 305 -20.94 3.16 -6.26
N PHE A 306 -20.53 2.46 -5.19
CA PHE A 306 -19.20 2.60 -4.61
C PHE A 306 -18.09 2.17 -5.59
N GLY A 307 -18.27 1.04 -6.26
CA GLY A 307 -17.33 0.54 -7.26
C GLY A 307 -17.16 1.51 -8.44
N LEU A 308 -18.28 2.04 -8.96
CA LEU A 308 -18.27 3.03 -10.03
C LEU A 308 -17.66 4.35 -9.58
N ALA A 309 -18.04 4.85 -8.41
CA ALA A 309 -17.44 6.06 -7.83
C ALA A 309 -15.93 5.91 -7.71
N ARG A 310 -15.43 4.77 -7.25
CA ARG A 310 -13.99 4.49 -7.13
C ARG A 310 -13.28 4.37 -8.49
N LEU A 311 -13.94 3.78 -9.49
CA LEU A 311 -13.39 3.67 -10.85
C LEU A 311 -13.32 5.03 -11.56
N LEU A 312 -14.33 5.88 -11.34
CA LEU A 312 -14.42 7.21 -11.93
C LEU A 312 -13.60 8.26 -11.18
N HIS A 313 -13.31 8.04 -9.89
CA HIS A 313 -12.43 8.90 -9.10
C HIS A 313 -10.96 8.64 -9.47
N SER A 314 -10.58 9.08 -10.67
CA SER A 314 -9.21 9.04 -11.16
C SER A 314 -8.59 10.43 -11.11
N THR A 315 -8.33 10.94 -9.91
CA THR A 315 -7.59 12.21 -9.77
C THR A 315 -6.62 12.15 -8.62
N ARG A 316 -5.60 11.29 -8.77
CA ARG A 316 -4.34 11.54 -8.09
C ARG A 316 -3.57 12.67 -8.81
N SER A 317 -4.11 13.89 -8.81
CA SER A 317 -3.45 15.12 -9.28
C SER A 317 -2.00 15.24 -8.80
N PRO A 318 -1.08 15.74 -9.61
CA PRO A 318 0.28 16.06 -9.15
C PRO A 318 0.25 16.93 -7.89
N LEU A 319 1.28 16.79 -7.05
CA LEU A 319 1.51 17.74 -5.98
C LEU A 319 1.83 19.11 -6.59
N PRO A 320 1.42 20.20 -5.93
CA PRO A 320 1.78 21.54 -6.37
C PRO A 320 3.31 21.66 -6.42
N ALA A 321 3.82 22.10 -7.56
CA ALA A 321 5.25 22.34 -7.72
C ALA A 321 5.71 23.48 -6.82
N ALA A 322 7.01 23.51 -6.52
CA ALA A 322 7.60 24.60 -5.73
C ALA A 322 7.43 25.94 -6.46
N ASP A 323 6.96 26.94 -5.72
CA ASP A 323 6.87 28.32 -6.19
C ASP A 323 8.25 28.99 -6.22
N GLU A 324 8.39 30.06 -7.02
CA GLU A 324 9.66 30.79 -7.18
C GLU A 324 10.28 31.25 -5.84
N PRO A 325 9.51 31.74 -4.84
CA PRO A 325 10.06 32.06 -3.51
C PRO A 325 10.67 30.83 -2.81
N THR A 326 10.04 29.66 -2.93
CA THR A 326 10.60 28.42 -2.39
C THR A 326 11.89 28.06 -3.12
N LEU A 327 11.92 28.11 -4.46
CA LEU A 327 13.11 27.80 -5.25
C LEU A 327 14.29 28.72 -4.89
N GLN A 328 14.06 30.03 -4.78
CA GLN A 328 15.08 31.00 -4.37
C GLN A 328 15.67 30.68 -2.99
N SER A 329 14.82 30.22 -2.06
CA SER A 329 15.26 29.84 -0.72
C SER A 329 16.08 28.54 -0.66
N LEU A 330 16.20 27.80 -1.77
CA LEU A 330 17.06 26.61 -1.89
C LEU A 330 18.47 26.94 -2.39
N ALA A 331 18.69 28.14 -2.92
CA ALA A 331 19.99 28.54 -3.48
C ALA A 331 21.19 28.29 -2.54
N PRO A 332 21.11 28.56 -1.21
CA PRO A 332 22.21 28.25 -0.30
C PRO A 332 22.50 26.75 -0.16
N VAL A 333 21.47 25.90 -0.25
CA VAL A 333 21.61 24.44 -0.18
C VAL A 333 22.19 23.91 -1.49
N LEU A 334 21.73 24.44 -2.62
CA LEU A 334 22.28 24.11 -3.95
C LEU A 334 23.76 24.51 -4.08
N ALA A 335 24.15 25.64 -3.48
CA ALA A 335 25.53 26.10 -3.44
C ALA A 335 26.47 25.21 -2.57
N GLY A 336 25.92 24.29 -1.78
CA GLY A 336 26.69 23.29 -1.05
C GLY A 336 26.46 21.85 -1.53
N ALA A 337 25.68 21.67 -2.61
CA ALA A 337 25.37 20.36 -3.15
C ALA A 337 26.55 19.83 -3.96
N THR A 338 26.92 18.56 -3.73
CA THR A 338 27.99 17.88 -4.47
C THR A 338 27.48 17.15 -5.71
N ASP A 339 26.18 16.82 -5.74
CA ASP A 339 25.53 16.17 -6.89
C ASP A 339 24.81 17.20 -7.76
N THR A 340 25.18 17.24 -9.04
CA THR A 340 24.58 18.12 -10.06
C THR A 340 23.11 17.82 -10.33
N GLN A 341 22.60 16.62 -10.01
CA GLN A 341 21.17 16.30 -10.15
C GLN A 341 20.29 17.20 -9.28
N ALA A 342 20.84 17.82 -8.22
CA ALA A 342 20.13 18.82 -7.41
C ALA A 342 19.62 20.01 -8.25
N CYS A 343 20.26 20.32 -9.38
CA CYS A 343 19.84 21.36 -10.32
C CYS A 343 18.46 21.08 -10.96
N LEU A 344 17.97 19.83 -10.91
CA LEU A 344 16.62 19.47 -11.37
C LEU A 344 15.50 20.01 -10.48
N VAL A 345 15.80 20.61 -9.33
CA VAL A 345 14.75 21.27 -8.53
C VAL A 345 14.26 22.54 -9.22
N LEU A 346 15.11 23.18 -10.02
CA LEU A 346 14.81 24.46 -10.66
C LEU A 346 13.94 24.31 -11.91
N THR A 347 13.64 23.10 -12.38
CA THR A 347 12.68 22.86 -13.47
C THR A 347 11.23 23.11 -13.05
N ALA A 348 10.98 23.38 -11.76
CA ALA A 348 9.68 23.77 -11.21
C ALA A 348 8.51 22.81 -11.56
N ASP A 349 8.80 21.52 -11.79
CA ASP A 349 7.84 20.45 -12.05
C ASP A 349 7.67 19.50 -10.84
N LYS A 350 8.44 19.74 -9.78
CA LYS A 350 8.49 18.91 -8.56
C LYS A 350 8.04 19.72 -7.35
N ALA A 351 7.36 19.04 -6.43
CA ALA A 351 7.16 19.52 -5.08
C ALA A 351 8.46 19.33 -4.27
N VAL A 352 8.64 20.13 -3.22
CA VAL A 352 9.85 20.10 -2.40
C VAL A 352 9.48 19.84 -0.94
N LEU A 353 10.06 18.78 -0.37
CA LEU A 353 10.01 18.50 1.06
C LEU A 353 11.30 18.99 1.72
N ARG A 354 11.20 19.91 2.67
CA ARG A 354 12.37 20.49 3.35
C ARG A 354 12.48 20.02 4.78
N ASP A 355 13.70 20.04 5.29
CA ASP A 355 13.97 19.92 6.72
C ASP A 355 13.45 21.15 7.51
N GLU A 356 13.21 21.00 8.82
CA GLU A 356 12.77 22.11 9.70
C GLU A 356 13.79 23.24 9.77
N ALA A 357 15.09 22.92 9.82
CA ALA A 357 16.18 23.90 9.80
C ALA A 357 16.50 24.39 8.38
N LYS A 358 15.78 23.90 7.36
CA LYS A 358 15.91 24.30 5.94
C LYS A 358 17.30 24.05 5.34
N LEU A 359 18.08 23.16 5.95
CA LEU A 359 19.45 22.81 5.53
C LEU A 359 19.51 21.75 4.42
N GLY A 360 18.37 21.13 4.11
CA GLY A 360 18.27 20.13 3.05
C GLY A 360 16.85 20.00 2.51
N PHE A 361 16.73 19.31 1.38
CA PHE A 361 15.45 19.06 0.73
C PHE A 361 15.40 17.76 -0.07
N VAL A 362 14.19 17.29 -0.33
CA VAL A 362 13.87 16.19 -1.24
C VAL A 362 13.00 16.74 -2.36
N MET A 363 13.42 16.49 -3.60
CA MET A 363 12.62 16.74 -4.78
C MET A 363 11.64 15.59 -4.97
N MET A 364 10.33 15.86 -5.03
CA MET A 364 9.33 14.81 -5.09
C MET A 364 8.13 15.13 -5.97
N GLN A 365 7.47 14.10 -6.46
CA GLN A 365 6.20 14.24 -7.18
C GLN A 365 5.28 13.04 -6.96
N ARG A 366 3.97 13.27 -6.96
CA ARG A 366 2.96 12.20 -6.96
C ARG A 366 2.76 11.69 -8.39
N TYR A 367 2.93 10.39 -8.57
CA TYR A 367 2.55 9.72 -9.80
C TYR A 367 1.86 8.39 -9.49
N GLY A 368 0.62 8.24 -9.97
CA GLY A 368 -0.20 7.08 -9.66
C GLY A 368 -0.28 6.84 -8.15
N GLY A 369 0.04 5.62 -7.69
CA GLY A 369 0.03 5.27 -6.26
C GLY A 369 1.34 5.41 -5.52
N SER A 370 2.22 6.25 -6.03
CA SER A 370 3.55 6.41 -5.49
C SER A 370 3.88 7.89 -5.31
N LEU A 371 4.62 8.17 -4.24
CA LEU A 371 5.34 9.41 -4.06
C LEU A 371 6.77 9.11 -4.48
N ILE A 372 7.23 9.77 -5.53
CA ILE A 372 8.52 9.49 -6.16
C ILE A 372 9.47 10.63 -5.81
N ALA A 373 10.57 10.32 -5.13
CA ALA A 373 11.70 11.22 -4.93
C ALA A 373 12.66 11.10 -6.13
N MET A 374 13.18 12.24 -6.58
CA MET A 374 14.24 12.31 -7.58
C MET A 374 15.58 12.35 -6.85
N GLY A 375 16.39 11.29 -7.02
CA GLY A 375 17.71 11.15 -6.40
C GLY A 375 17.69 10.98 -4.88
N ASP A 376 18.88 11.09 -4.30
CA ASP A 376 19.06 11.21 -2.85
C ASP A 376 18.65 12.61 -2.35
N PRO A 377 18.26 12.77 -1.07
CA PRO A 377 18.05 14.09 -0.49
C PRO A 377 19.29 14.97 -0.58
N VAL A 378 19.09 16.24 -0.91
CA VAL A 378 20.16 17.23 -1.06
C VAL A 378 20.38 17.92 0.29
N GLY A 379 21.62 17.89 0.79
CA GLY A 379 22.02 18.53 2.04
C GLY A 379 23.11 17.75 2.79
N PRO A 380 23.49 18.19 4.01
CA PRO A 380 24.46 17.48 4.84
C PRO A 380 24.03 16.03 5.15
N PRO A 381 24.95 15.05 5.29
CA PRO A 381 24.60 13.64 5.43
C PRO A 381 23.61 13.31 6.56
N ASP A 382 23.69 14.00 7.70
CA ASP A 382 22.76 13.80 8.82
C ASP A 382 21.34 14.30 8.49
N VAL A 383 21.25 15.45 7.82
CA VAL A 383 19.99 16.03 7.36
C VAL A 383 19.39 15.18 6.25
N ALA A 384 20.21 14.67 5.34
CA ALA A 384 19.78 13.78 4.27
C ALA A 384 19.15 12.51 4.85
N ARG A 385 19.81 11.81 5.78
CA ARG A 385 19.24 10.63 6.46
C ARG A 385 17.90 10.92 7.14
N ALA A 386 17.79 12.04 7.85
CA ALA A 386 16.54 12.46 8.47
C ALA A 386 15.44 12.74 7.43
N LEU A 387 15.79 13.34 6.30
CA LEU A 387 14.88 13.60 5.19
C LEU A 387 14.39 12.33 4.50
N ILE A 388 15.21 11.28 4.39
CA ILE A 388 14.75 9.98 3.88
C ILE A 388 13.61 9.45 4.77
N TRP A 389 13.79 9.51 6.10
CA TRP A 389 12.76 9.09 7.06
C TRP A 389 11.51 9.97 6.96
N ARG A 390 11.68 11.30 6.92
CA ARG A 390 10.57 12.25 6.77
C ARG A 390 9.81 12.07 5.46
N PHE A 391 10.50 11.77 4.36
CA PHE A 391 9.87 11.46 3.08
C PHE A 391 9.01 10.19 3.17
N ARG A 392 9.49 9.15 3.88
CA ARG A 392 8.69 7.95 4.15
C ARG A 392 7.42 8.28 4.90
N GLU A 393 7.53 9.10 5.95
CA GLU A 393 6.40 9.56 6.76
C GLU A 393 5.41 10.39 5.92
N GLU A 394 5.91 11.24 5.04
CA GLU A 394 5.09 12.06 4.15
C GLU A 394 4.35 11.21 3.11
N ALA A 395 5.04 10.22 2.50
CA ALA A 395 4.41 9.23 1.64
C ALA A 395 3.32 8.46 2.41
N ASP A 396 3.60 8.08 3.66
CA ASP A 396 2.64 7.39 4.53
C ASP A 396 1.41 8.27 4.83
N ARG A 397 1.62 9.53 5.21
CA ARG A 397 0.57 10.53 5.48
C ARG A 397 -0.36 10.72 4.28
N LEU A 398 0.20 10.75 3.07
CA LEU A 398 -0.55 10.86 1.81
C LEU A 398 -1.16 9.53 1.33
N GLY A 399 -0.86 8.41 1.99
CA GLY A 399 -1.33 7.08 1.56
C GLY A 399 -0.68 6.57 0.28
N LEU A 400 0.54 7.02 -0.02
CA LEU A 400 1.30 6.70 -1.22
C LEU A 400 2.45 5.74 -0.90
N ARG A 401 2.89 4.98 -1.91
CA ARG A 401 4.10 4.15 -1.80
C ARG A 401 5.33 5.04 -1.99
N PRO A 402 6.30 5.05 -1.07
CA PRO A 402 7.55 5.76 -1.26
C PRO A 402 8.35 5.08 -2.37
N VAL A 403 8.92 5.86 -3.27
CA VAL A 403 9.87 5.40 -4.28
C VAL A 403 10.98 6.44 -4.35
N PHE A 404 12.23 5.99 -4.29
CA PHE A 404 13.38 6.84 -4.59
C PHE A 404 13.96 6.39 -5.93
N TYR A 405 14.03 7.31 -6.88
CA TYR A 405 14.48 7.05 -8.24
C TYR A 405 15.90 7.57 -8.42
N GLN A 406 16.80 6.77 -8.99
CA GLN A 406 18.22 7.14 -9.22
C GLN A 406 18.97 7.54 -7.94
N VAL A 407 18.80 6.79 -6.86
CA VAL A 407 19.61 6.97 -5.64
C VAL A 407 21.03 6.48 -5.84
N GLY A 408 21.98 7.15 -5.18
CA GLY A 408 23.37 6.73 -5.12
C GLY A 408 23.61 5.64 -4.08
N GLU A 409 24.88 5.25 -3.95
CA GLU A 409 25.29 4.22 -2.99
C GLU A 409 25.43 4.75 -1.56
N THR A 410 25.39 6.06 -1.32
CA THR A 410 25.69 6.64 0.00
C THR A 410 24.71 6.22 1.10
N TYR A 411 23.42 6.10 0.78
CA TYR A 411 22.35 5.89 1.78
C TYR A 411 21.64 4.54 1.67
N TRP A 412 22.24 3.55 0.99
CA TRP A 412 21.61 2.23 0.75
C TRP A 412 21.12 1.54 2.04
N GLN A 413 21.87 1.66 3.13
CA GLN A 413 21.50 1.08 4.44
C GLN A 413 20.25 1.73 4.99
N THR A 414 20.16 3.07 4.94
CA THR A 414 19.00 3.82 5.42
C THR A 414 17.74 3.45 4.64
N TYR A 415 17.86 3.20 3.33
CA TYR A 415 16.73 2.70 2.53
C TYR A 415 16.27 1.30 2.95
N LEU A 416 17.20 0.39 3.27
CA LEU A 416 16.86 -0.95 3.76
C LEU A 416 16.23 -0.91 5.16
N ASP A 417 16.72 -0.05 6.05
CA ASP A 417 16.17 0.15 7.41
C ASP A 417 14.70 0.62 7.36
N LEU A 418 14.33 1.34 6.30
CA LEU A 418 12.95 1.76 6.02
C LEU A 418 12.07 0.65 5.43
N GLY A 419 12.62 -0.54 5.20
CA GLY A 419 11.96 -1.68 4.56
C GLY A 419 11.77 -1.51 3.05
N LEU A 420 12.56 -0.66 2.40
CA LEU A 420 12.53 -0.49 0.94
C LEU A 420 13.40 -1.55 0.26
N GLY A 421 12.95 -2.06 -0.88
CA GLY A 421 13.76 -2.90 -1.74
C GLY A 421 14.60 -2.06 -2.69
N LEU A 422 15.86 -2.47 -2.91
CA LEU A 422 16.76 -1.83 -3.88
C LEU A 422 16.74 -2.61 -5.20
N VAL A 423 16.69 -1.87 -6.31
CA VAL A 423 16.76 -2.44 -7.67
C VAL A 423 17.81 -1.67 -8.45
N LYS A 424 18.83 -2.36 -8.99
CA LYS A 424 19.86 -1.72 -9.83
C LYS A 424 19.21 -1.24 -11.13
N LEU A 425 19.17 0.08 -11.31
CA LEU A 425 18.60 0.71 -12.50
C LEU A 425 19.64 0.82 -13.63
N GLY A 426 20.87 1.21 -13.29
CA GLY A 426 21.93 1.47 -14.25
C GLY A 426 23.23 1.85 -13.56
N GLU A 427 24.14 2.45 -14.33
CA GLU A 427 25.42 2.99 -13.86
C GLU A 427 25.59 4.39 -14.44
N GLU A 428 26.14 5.29 -13.63
CA GLU A 428 26.49 6.64 -14.06
C GLU A 428 27.95 6.67 -14.52
N ALA A 429 28.19 7.26 -15.70
CA ALA A 429 29.52 7.37 -16.26
C ALA A 429 30.23 8.61 -15.69
N MET A 430 31.06 8.40 -14.67
CA MET A 430 31.87 9.44 -14.05
C MET A 430 33.27 9.51 -14.67
N VAL A 431 33.67 10.68 -15.17
CA VAL A 431 34.99 10.90 -15.79
C VAL A 431 35.86 11.80 -14.90
N PRO A 432 36.92 11.28 -14.26
CA PRO A 432 37.84 12.10 -13.49
C PRO A 432 38.61 13.08 -14.40
N LEU A 433 38.53 14.38 -14.11
CA LEU A 433 39.09 15.43 -14.98
C LEU A 433 40.57 15.72 -14.74
N HIS A 434 41.14 15.39 -13.57
CA HIS A 434 42.52 15.73 -13.21
C HIS A 434 43.55 15.12 -14.16
N ASP A 435 43.35 13.86 -14.55
CA ASP A 435 44.20 13.12 -15.50
C ASP A 435 43.54 12.99 -16.89
N PHE A 436 42.57 13.86 -17.18
CA PHE A 436 41.89 13.83 -18.47
C PHE A 436 42.71 14.52 -19.55
N GLY A 437 43.00 13.77 -20.62
CA GLY A 437 43.71 14.24 -21.81
C GLY A 437 43.34 13.38 -23.01
N LEU A 438 43.41 13.96 -24.21
CA LEU A 438 43.06 13.28 -25.47
C LEU A 438 44.23 12.48 -26.08
N GLU A 439 45.36 12.46 -25.39
CA GLU A 439 46.56 11.74 -25.80
C GLU A 439 46.48 10.25 -25.42
N GLY A 440 47.32 9.43 -26.06
CA GLY A 440 47.36 7.99 -25.83
C GLY A 440 46.42 7.17 -26.71
N ARG A 441 46.52 5.84 -26.55
CA ARG A 441 45.83 4.87 -27.41
C ARG A 441 44.38 4.63 -26.99
N GLU A 442 44.10 4.68 -25.69
CA GLU A 442 42.77 4.40 -25.11
C GLU A 442 41.70 5.43 -25.53
N ARG A 443 42.11 6.68 -25.81
CA ARG A 443 41.20 7.78 -26.19
C ARG A 443 41.34 8.19 -27.66
N ALA A 444 41.88 7.29 -28.50
CA ALA A 444 42.10 7.55 -29.92
C ALA A 444 40.80 7.92 -30.65
N ASP A 445 39.68 7.28 -30.31
CA ASP A 445 38.38 7.54 -30.94
C ASP A 445 37.85 8.95 -30.64
N LEU A 446 37.96 9.40 -29.38
CA LEU A 446 37.59 10.76 -28.98
C LEU A 446 38.44 11.81 -29.70
N ARG A 447 39.76 11.59 -29.79
CA ARG A 447 40.68 12.47 -30.51
C ARG A 447 40.38 12.52 -32.01
N GLN A 448 40.03 11.39 -32.62
CA GLN A 448 39.63 11.34 -34.03
C GLN A 448 38.31 12.09 -34.27
N ALA A 449 37.33 11.94 -33.37
CA ALA A 449 36.07 12.68 -33.44
C ALA A 449 36.30 14.20 -33.31
N TRP A 450 37.12 14.61 -32.35
CA TRP A 450 37.52 16.01 -32.15
C TRP A 450 38.18 16.61 -33.41
N ASN A 451 39.18 15.92 -33.97
CA ASN A 451 39.88 16.37 -35.18
C ASN A 451 38.99 16.37 -36.42
N ARG A 452 37.97 15.49 -36.48
CA ARG A 452 36.97 15.50 -37.56
C ARG A 452 36.08 16.73 -37.45
N GLY A 453 35.53 17.02 -36.27
CA GLY A 453 34.71 18.20 -36.04
C GLY A 453 35.44 19.50 -36.39
N LYS A 454 36.70 19.62 -35.95
CA LYS A 454 37.54 20.78 -36.28
C LYS A 454 37.78 20.94 -37.79
N ARG A 455 38.04 19.85 -38.51
CA ARG A 455 38.20 19.87 -39.98
C ARG A 455 36.92 20.25 -40.71
N SER A 456 35.75 19.94 -40.14
CA SER A 456 34.44 20.32 -40.66
C SER A 456 34.04 21.77 -40.32
N GLY A 457 34.91 22.56 -39.68
CA GLY A 457 34.63 23.95 -39.35
C GLY A 457 33.77 24.16 -38.10
N LEU A 458 33.63 23.14 -37.24
CA LEU A 458 32.92 23.28 -35.97
C LEU A 458 33.75 24.05 -34.95
N SER A 459 33.14 25.02 -34.28
CA SER A 459 33.68 25.71 -33.10
C SER A 459 32.85 25.40 -31.86
N PHE A 460 33.49 25.51 -30.68
CA PHE A 460 32.87 25.28 -29.38
C PHE A 460 33.07 26.50 -28.50
N ARG A 461 32.01 26.93 -27.82
CA ARG A 461 32.09 27.93 -26.75
C ARG A 461 31.05 27.64 -25.66
N VAL A 462 31.32 28.12 -24.45
CA VAL A 462 30.33 28.12 -23.37
C VAL A 462 29.78 29.54 -23.25
N ALA A 463 28.48 29.70 -23.52
CA ALA A 463 27.78 30.95 -23.28
C ALA A 463 27.48 31.10 -21.79
N GLN A 464 27.81 32.27 -21.25
CA GLN A 464 27.53 32.59 -19.85
C GLN A 464 26.04 32.90 -19.66
N VAL A 465 25.59 32.86 -18.40
CA VAL A 465 24.19 33.04 -18.01
C VAL A 465 23.58 34.33 -18.57
N GLU A 466 24.37 35.41 -18.63
CA GLU A 466 23.94 36.73 -19.11
C GLU A 466 23.66 36.76 -20.63
N GLU A 467 24.30 35.86 -21.40
CA GLU A 467 24.12 35.79 -22.86
C GLU A 467 22.86 34.98 -23.23
N ILE A 468 22.43 34.05 -22.37
CA ILE A 468 21.38 33.06 -22.67
C ILE A 468 20.05 33.70 -23.11
N PRO A 469 19.53 34.76 -22.47
CA PRO A 469 18.26 35.38 -22.90
C PRO A 469 18.25 35.80 -24.37
N SER A 470 19.39 36.27 -24.90
CA SER A 470 19.52 36.68 -26.31
C SER A 470 19.55 35.49 -27.28
N LEU A 471 19.96 34.31 -26.79
CA LEU A 471 20.12 33.10 -27.59
C LEU A 471 18.87 32.21 -27.60
N LEU A 472 17.93 32.39 -26.66
CA LEU A 472 16.72 31.58 -26.52
C LEU A 472 15.95 31.34 -27.84
N PRO A 473 15.69 32.35 -28.71
CA PRO A 473 14.98 32.09 -29.96
C PRO A 473 15.70 31.08 -30.86
N ARG A 474 17.03 31.10 -30.86
CA ARG A 474 17.85 30.18 -31.64
C ARG A 474 17.90 28.79 -31.01
N LEU A 475 18.02 28.70 -29.69
CA LEU A 475 18.02 27.43 -28.97
C LEU A 475 16.68 26.70 -29.12
N HIS A 476 15.57 27.44 -29.06
CA HIS A 476 14.23 26.89 -29.28
C HIS A 476 14.08 26.27 -30.67
N ALA A 477 14.56 26.94 -31.72
CA ALA A 477 14.53 26.41 -33.08
C ALA A 477 15.31 25.09 -33.22
N ILE A 478 16.47 24.98 -32.55
CA ILE A 478 17.27 23.75 -32.53
C ILE A 478 16.54 22.64 -31.76
N SER A 479 15.94 22.97 -30.61
CA SER A 479 15.17 22.01 -29.80
C SER A 479 13.99 21.43 -30.58
N ASN A 480 13.21 22.28 -31.27
CA ASN A 480 12.08 21.85 -32.08
C ASN A 480 12.50 20.98 -33.26
N ALA A 481 13.57 21.36 -33.98
CA ALA A 481 14.11 20.54 -35.06
C ALA A 481 14.56 19.15 -34.56
N TRP A 482 15.11 19.06 -33.35
CA TRP A 482 15.48 17.79 -32.72
C TRP A 482 14.28 16.94 -32.33
N LEU A 483 13.22 17.55 -31.76
CA LEU A 483 11.98 16.85 -31.41
C LEU A 483 11.25 16.30 -32.66
N GLU A 484 11.22 17.08 -33.74
CA GLU A 484 10.64 16.68 -35.03
C GLU A 484 11.37 15.47 -35.62
N ASP A 485 12.71 15.46 -35.60
CA ASP A 485 13.53 14.32 -36.08
C ASP A 485 13.33 13.05 -35.24
N LYS A 486 13.14 13.21 -33.92
CA LYS A 486 13.00 12.09 -32.98
C LYS A 486 11.57 11.58 -32.81
N ALA A 487 10.57 12.24 -33.42
CA ALA A 487 9.15 11.90 -33.32
C ALA A 487 8.71 11.62 -31.86
N GLY A 488 9.16 12.46 -30.93
CA GLY A 488 8.91 12.27 -29.50
C GLY A 488 8.44 13.56 -28.83
N ASP A 489 7.74 13.38 -27.71
CA ASP A 489 7.34 14.49 -26.83
C ASP A 489 8.47 14.82 -25.84
N GLU A 490 8.45 16.04 -25.31
CA GLU A 490 9.34 16.43 -24.23
C GLU A 490 9.15 15.56 -22.98
N LYS A 491 10.26 15.26 -22.31
CA LYS A 491 10.28 14.49 -21.05
C LYS A 491 10.52 15.45 -19.89
N GLY A 492 10.11 15.02 -18.70
CA GLY A 492 10.29 15.79 -17.46
C GLY A 492 10.72 14.90 -16.29
N PHE A 493 10.63 15.46 -15.08
CA PHE A 493 10.98 14.83 -13.81
C PHE A 493 12.48 14.49 -13.66
N SER A 494 12.95 13.43 -14.33
CA SER A 494 14.36 13.00 -14.28
C SER A 494 15.24 13.65 -15.35
N LEU A 495 14.62 14.34 -16.29
CA LEU A 495 15.25 15.08 -17.37
C LEU A 495 14.68 16.50 -17.39
N GLY A 496 15.47 17.46 -17.85
CA GLY A 496 14.97 18.79 -18.18
C GLY A 496 14.23 18.79 -19.53
N SER A 497 13.30 19.72 -19.68
CA SER A 497 12.65 20.09 -20.94
C SER A 497 13.19 21.42 -21.47
N TYR A 498 12.78 21.84 -22.67
CA TYR A 498 13.09 23.20 -23.12
C TYR A 498 12.21 24.19 -22.34
N ASP A 499 12.77 24.74 -21.27
CA ASP A 499 12.13 25.80 -20.48
C ASP A 499 13.05 27.03 -20.44
N PRO A 500 12.63 28.17 -21.03
CA PRO A 500 13.38 29.42 -20.98
C PRO A 500 13.76 29.83 -19.55
N ASP A 501 12.85 29.70 -18.58
CA ASP A 501 13.06 30.14 -17.19
C ASP A 501 14.05 29.25 -16.45
N TYR A 502 14.22 28.01 -16.92
CA TYR A 502 15.23 27.08 -16.44
C TYR A 502 16.60 27.31 -17.10
N LEU A 503 16.62 27.45 -18.43
CA LEU A 503 17.85 27.59 -19.21
C LEU A 503 18.63 28.85 -18.86
N VAL A 504 17.95 29.95 -18.56
CA VAL A 504 18.60 31.21 -18.14
C VAL A 504 19.26 31.13 -16.75
N ARG A 505 19.22 29.99 -16.05
CA ARG A 505 19.87 29.80 -14.75
C ARG A 505 21.25 29.15 -14.86
N PHE A 506 21.61 28.63 -16.05
CA PHE A 506 22.81 27.84 -16.24
C PHE A 506 23.59 28.28 -17.48
N PRO A 507 24.92 28.13 -17.49
CA PRO A 507 25.71 28.23 -18.71
C PRO A 507 25.30 27.17 -19.72
N VAL A 508 25.44 27.49 -21.01
CA VAL A 508 25.09 26.58 -22.11
C VAL A 508 26.31 26.36 -22.98
N ALA A 509 26.68 25.09 -23.16
CA ALA A 509 27.67 24.67 -24.15
C ALA A 509 27.06 24.79 -25.55
N LEU A 510 27.73 25.48 -26.46
CA LEU A 510 27.30 25.73 -27.82
C LEU A 510 28.29 25.14 -28.82
N VAL A 511 27.75 24.51 -29.86
CA VAL A 511 28.50 24.13 -31.06
C VAL A 511 28.03 25.01 -32.21
N GLU A 512 28.98 25.63 -32.88
CA GLU A 512 28.74 26.55 -33.98
C GLU A 512 29.38 26.00 -35.27
N ALA A 513 28.71 26.20 -36.40
CA ALA A 513 29.20 25.91 -37.75
C ALA A 513 28.95 27.14 -38.63
N GLU A 514 29.99 27.63 -39.32
CA GLU A 514 29.87 28.83 -40.19
C GLU A 514 29.27 30.06 -39.48
N GLY A 515 29.53 30.22 -38.18
CA GLY A 515 29.02 31.32 -37.35
C GLY A 515 27.55 31.16 -36.92
N GLN A 516 26.93 29.99 -37.15
CA GLN A 516 25.58 29.68 -36.71
C GLN A 516 25.59 28.60 -35.63
N ILE A 517 24.76 28.75 -34.59
CA ILE A 517 24.58 27.72 -33.57
C ILE A 517 23.81 26.54 -34.20
N VAL A 518 24.37 25.33 -34.05
CA VAL A 518 23.81 24.09 -34.61
C VAL A 518 23.47 23.05 -33.54
N ALA A 519 24.09 23.10 -32.36
CA ALA A 519 23.76 22.25 -31.23
C ALA A 519 24.05 22.95 -29.91
N PHE A 520 23.36 22.53 -28.85
CA PHE A 520 23.60 23.04 -27.50
C PHE A 520 23.42 21.96 -26.44
N ALA A 521 23.99 22.19 -25.26
CA ALA A 521 23.75 21.42 -24.05
C ALA A 521 23.81 22.33 -22.83
N ASN A 522 22.86 22.22 -21.91
CA ASN A 522 22.91 22.93 -20.63
C ASN A 522 24.01 22.31 -19.74
N LEU A 523 24.71 23.14 -18.97
CA LEU A 523 25.76 22.70 -18.07
C LEU A 523 25.32 22.89 -16.62
N TRP A 524 25.08 21.79 -15.92
CA TRP A 524 24.94 21.83 -14.46
C TRP A 524 26.30 21.91 -13.80
N GLN A 525 26.37 22.74 -12.76
CA GLN A 525 27.57 22.94 -11.97
C GLN A 525 27.22 22.78 -10.50
N ALA A 526 28.04 22.02 -9.79
CA ALA A 526 27.99 21.82 -8.35
C ALA A 526 29.28 22.38 -7.75
N PRO A 527 29.23 23.13 -6.64
CA PRO A 527 30.44 23.60 -5.96
C PRO A 527 31.21 22.40 -5.42
N ALA A 528 32.38 22.15 -6.00
CA ALA A 528 33.24 21.01 -5.67
C ALA A 528 33.93 21.16 -4.32
#